data_AF-A0A174ZC43-F1
#
_entry.id   AF-A0A174ZC43-F1
#
_cell.length_a   1.000
_cell.length_b   1.000
_cell.length_c   1.000
_cell.angle_alpha   90.00
_cell.angle_beta   90.00
_cell.angle_gamma   90.00
#
_symmetry.space_group_name_H-M   'P 1'
#
loop_
_entity.id
_entity.type
_entity.pdbx_description
1 polymer ?
#
loop_
_entity_poly.entity_id
_entity_poly.type
_entity_poly.pdbx_seq_one_letter_code
_entity_poly.pdbx_strand_id
1 'polypeptide(L)'
;MCASYVSYVLFNYLPNVAGIDMSSVKVPDDPASVGYYAEAAKHWVSDGVATEIYSADYGTHFEYDEEIPIGSVIIMAGKTDSGNYSLWTAGHVCLYAGFYNGKHYVTHVGNSRGPEINCIEYLEGGDASGKSSRYVVSIYSLENFKQRGAIEVNKSTEDGKKLSGAVFVATNDDTGEQFKIGPTNSKGYAKTGDMPYGDCNDGINSEQNCRKW
;
A
#
# COMPACT_ATOMS: atom_id res chain seq x y z
N MET A 1 10.32 17.52 8.18
CA MET A 1 9.63 17.99 6.95
C MET A 1 9.05 16.82 6.16
N CYS A 2 9.86 15.83 5.78
CA CYS A 2 9.42 14.62 5.10
C CYS A 2 8.35 13.81 5.88
N ALA A 3 8.61 13.51 7.16
CA ALA A 3 7.65 12.82 8.03
C ALA A 3 6.32 13.56 8.19
N SER A 4 6.35 14.87 8.43
CA SER A 4 5.13 15.68 8.53
C SER A 4 4.29 15.65 7.24
N TYR A 5 4.92 15.60 6.07
CA TYR A 5 4.22 15.43 4.80
C TYR A 5 3.59 14.05 4.68
N VAL A 6 4.34 12.98 4.99
CA VAL A 6 3.79 11.62 4.99
C VAL A 6 2.62 11.50 5.97
N SER A 7 2.71 12.14 7.15
CA SER A 7 1.62 12.19 8.12
C SER A 7 0.40 12.93 7.59
N TYR A 8 0.61 14.07 6.93
CA TYR A 8 -0.48 14.77 6.28
C TYR A 8 -1.17 13.89 5.23
N VAL A 9 -0.40 13.18 4.40
CA VAL A 9 -0.98 12.29 3.39
C VAL A 9 -1.76 11.17 4.07
N LEU A 10 -1.12 10.38 4.92
CA LEU A 10 -1.71 9.17 5.49
C LEU A 10 -2.86 9.46 6.46
N PHE A 11 -2.73 10.46 7.33
CA PHE A 11 -3.65 10.65 8.45
C PHE A 11 -4.56 11.86 8.30
N ASN A 12 -4.46 12.57 7.18
CA ASN A 12 -5.39 13.68 6.90
C ASN A 12 -5.93 13.64 5.47
N TYR A 13 -5.09 13.64 4.45
CA TYR A 13 -5.56 13.66 3.05
C TYR A 13 -6.31 12.37 2.69
N LEU A 14 -5.73 11.21 2.98
CA LEU A 14 -6.37 9.93 2.66
C LEU A 14 -7.76 9.77 3.30
N PRO A 15 -7.94 9.92 4.63
CA PRO A 15 -9.25 9.75 5.25
C PRO A 15 -10.23 10.87 4.94
N ASN A 16 -9.78 12.13 4.86
CA ASN A 16 -10.69 13.28 4.78
C ASN A 16 -10.93 13.79 3.36
N VAL A 17 -10.07 13.44 2.40
CA VAL A 17 -10.15 13.90 1.00
C VAL A 17 -10.29 12.74 0.02
N ALA A 18 -9.43 11.72 0.12
CA ALA A 18 -9.49 10.56 -0.79
C ALA A 18 -10.55 9.53 -0.39
N GLY A 19 -11.08 9.60 0.84
CA GLY A 19 -12.06 8.65 1.36
C GLY A 19 -11.49 7.26 1.67
N ILE A 20 -10.17 7.15 1.84
CA ILE A 20 -9.51 5.89 2.23
C ILE A 20 -9.47 5.83 3.76
N ASP A 21 -10.11 4.83 4.34
CA ASP A 21 -10.06 4.59 5.78
C ASP A 21 -8.64 4.21 6.20
N MET A 22 -8.08 4.96 7.15
CA MET A 22 -6.74 4.76 7.71
C MET A 22 -6.78 4.55 9.23
N SER A 23 -7.97 4.34 9.81
CA SER A 23 -8.18 4.23 11.26
C SER A 23 -7.46 3.03 11.89
N SER A 24 -7.20 1.98 11.10
CA SER A 24 -6.44 0.80 11.51
C SER A 24 -4.92 1.02 11.55
N VAL A 25 -4.42 2.07 10.91
CA VAL A 25 -2.98 2.37 10.82
C VAL A 25 -2.60 3.30 11.96
N LYS A 26 -1.82 2.79 12.93
CA LYS A 26 -1.37 3.57 14.09
C LYS A 26 -0.60 4.82 13.64
N VAL A 27 -1.01 5.99 14.13
CA VAL A 27 -0.24 7.24 13.94
C VAL A 27 1.09 7.13 14.72
N PRO A 28 2.24 7.49 14.13
CA PRO A 28 3.51 7.55 14.85
C PRO A 28 3.42 8.44 16.09
N ASP A 29 4.09 8.05 17.17
CA ASP A 29 4.03 8.80 18.44
C ASP A 29 4.52 10.26 18.28
N ASP A 30 5.51 10.49 17.41
CA ASP A 30 5.80 11.80 16.83
C ASP A 30 5.69 11.74 15.29
N PRO A 31 4.61 12.31 14.70
CA PRO A 31 4.37 12.30 13.26
C PRO A 31 5.37 13.16 12.45
N ALA A 32 6.22 13.96 13.12
CA ALA A 32 7.28 14.71 12.45
C ALA A 32 8.65 14.01 12.46
N SER A 33 8.76 12.83 13.08
CA SER A 33 10.02 12.11 13.27
C SER A 33 10.09 10.80 12.47
N VAL A 34 11.20 10.59 11.78
CA VAL A 34 11.43 9.38 10.97
C VAL A 34 11.69 8.15 11.84
N GLY A 35 12.36 8.31 12.98
CA GLY A 35 12.57 7.20 13.92
C GLY A 35 11.25 6.64 14.44
N TYR A 36 10.32 7.51 14.85
CA TYR A 36 8.98 7.08 15.28
C TYR A 36 8.15 6.49 14.14
N TYR A 37 8.35 6.93 12.90
CA TYR A 37 7.76 6.26 11.73
C TYR A 37 8.27 4.82 11.56
N ALA A 38 9.56 4.58 11.77
CA ALA A 38 10.14 3.23 11.69
C ALA A 38 9.63 2.31 12.80
N GLU A 39 9.42 2.84 14.00
CA GLU A 39 8.77 2.10 15.08
C GLU A 39 7.31 1.80 14.74
N ALA A 40 6.54 2.81 14.32
CA ALA A 40 5.14 2.64 13.94
C ALA A 40 4.96 1.63 12.80
N ALA A 41 5.85 1.64 11.80
CA ALA A 41 5.78 0.69 10.68
C ALA A 41 5.95 -0.76 11.10
N LYS A 42 6.82 -1.04 12.08
CA LYS A 42 6.94 -2.39 12.68
C LYS A 42 5.67 -2.81 13.40
N HIS A 43 5.01 -1.86 14.08
CA HIS A 43 3.70 -2.11 14.69
C HIS A 43 2.62 -2.38 13.63
N TRP A 44 2.62 -1.66 12.50
CA TRP A 44 1.68 -1.93 11.41
C TRP A 44 1.80 -3.36 10.88
N VAL A 45 3.03 -3.87 10.79
CA VAL A 45 3.27 -5.27 10.41
C VAL A 45 2.77 -6.23 11.48
N SER A 46 3.05 -5.98 12.77
CA SER A 46 2.55 -6.84 13.85
C SER A 46 1.03 -6.87 13.96
N ASP A 47 0.39 -5.75 13.62
CA ASP A 47 -1.06 -5.58 13.67
C ASP A 47 -1.74 -6.12 12.40
N GLY A 48 -0.97 -6.59 11.41
CA GLY A 48 -1.48 -7.15 10.15
C GLY A 48 -2.09 -6.11 9.21
N VAL A 49 -1.76 -4.82 9.40
CA VAL A 49 -2.26 -3.70 8.55
C VAL A 49 -1.20 -3.21 7.56
N ALA A 50 0.00 -3.79 7.59
CA ALA A 50 1.04 -3.59 6.60
C ALA A 50 1.88 -4.87 6.39
N THR A 51 2.56 -4.93 5.25
CA THR A 51 3.59 -5.93 4.95
C THR A 51 4.93 -5.22 4.77
N GLU A 52 5.99 -5.69 5.44
CA GLU A 52 7.37 -5.28 5.12
C GLU A 52 7.82 -6.06 3.89
N ILE A 53 7.97 -5.37 2.77
CA ILE A 53 8.30 -6.00 1.48
C ILE A 53 9.80 -5.89 1.15
N TYR A 54 10.51 -4.98 1.81
CA TYR A 54 11.95 -4.81 1.66
C TYR A 54 12.57 -4.42 3.00
N SER A 55 13.75 -4.97 3.30
CA SER A 55 14.62 -4.52 4.38
C SER A 55 16.09 -4.67 3.98
N ALA A 56 16.93 -3.75 4.46
CA ALA A 56 18.37 -3.79 4.21
C ALA A 56 19.17 -3.18 5.36
N ASP A 57 20.43 -3.63 5.47
CA ASP A 57 21.40 -3.04 6.38
C ASP A 57 21.73 -1.60 5.98
N TYR A 58 22.05 -0.77 6.96
CA TYR A 58 22.39 0.63 6.73
C TYR A 58 23.60 0.79 5.80
N GLY A 59 23.45 1.63 4.78
CA GLY A 59 24.49 1.89 3.78
C GLY A 59 24.45 0.96 2.58
N THR A 60 23.52 0.01 2.54
CA THR A 60 23.26 -0.85 1.37
C THR A 60 22.54 -0.04 0.30
N HIS A 61 23.00 -0.11 -0.95
CA HIS A 61 22.30 0.52 -2.08
C HIS A 61 20.98 -0.19 -2.35
N PHE A 62 19.96 0.60 -2.66
CA PHE A 62 18.64 0.07 -2.96
C PHE A 62 18.65 -0.66 -4.30
N GLU A 63 18.39 -1.95 -4.23
CA GLU A 63 18.14 -2.83 -5.37
C GLU A 63 16.93 -3.68 -5.02
N TYR A 64 15.86 -3.55 -5.81
CA TYR A 64 14.64 -4.32 -5.67
C TYR A 64 13.92 -4.35 -7.01
N ASP A 65 13.70 -5.55 -7.55
CA ASP A 65 13.12 -5.78 -8.88
C ASP A 65 11.68 -6.30 -8.83
N GLU A 66 11.16 -6.59 -7.64
CA GLU A 66 9.77 -6.95 -7.41
C GLU A 66 8.85 -5.72 -7.40
N GLU A 67 7.54 -5.97 -7.44
CA GLU A 67 6.54 -4.92 -7.43
C GLU A 67 6.48 -4.23 -6.06
N ILE A 68 6.51 -2.89 -6.08
CA ILE A 68 6.25 -2.05 -4.90
C ILE A 68 4.88 -1.39 -5.10
N PRO A 69 3.90 -1.64 -4.22
CA PRO A 69 2.60 -0.98 -4.32
C PRO A 69 2.72 0.55 -4.19
N ILE A 70 2.02 1.30 -5.06
CA ILE A 70 1.96 2.76 -4.99
C ILE A 70 1.41 3.18 -3.62
N GLY A 71 2.04 4.19 -3.02
CA GLY A 71 1.72 4.66 -1.67
C GLY A 71 2.47 3.92 -0.55
N SER A 72 3.24 2.86 -0.86
CA SER A 72 4.10 2.21 0.13
C SER A 72 5.01 3.21 0.85
N VAL A 73 5.14 3.06 2.16
CA VAL A 73 5.97 3.92 3.01
C VAL A 73 7.41 3.43 2.93
N ILE A 74 8.30 4.31 2.48
CA ILE A 74 9.73 4.02 2.36
C ILE A 74 10.46 4.76 3.46
N ILE A 75 11.26 4.02 4.23
CA ILE A 75 12.10 4.54 5.30
C ILE A 75 13.55 4.50 4.84
N MET A 76 14.24 5.63 5.02
CA MET A 76 15.65 5.78 4.65
C MET A 76 16.47 6.23 5.86
N ALA A 77 17.61 5.59 6.07
CA ALA A 77 18.62 6.07 7.03
C ALA A 77 19.58 7.03 6.34
N GLY A 78 19.86 8.16 6.99
CA GLY A 78 20.86 9.11 6.52
C GLY A 78 22.15 9.01 7.34
N LYS A 79 23.27 9.37 6.71
CA LYS A 79 24.56 9.50 7.38
C LYS A 79 24.60 10.77 8.26
N THR A 80 25.05 10.66 9.49
CA THR A 80 25.26 11.80 10.41
C THR A 80 26.61 12.46 10.13
N ASP A 81 26.84 13.64 10.71
CA ASP A 81 28.13 14.35 10.63
C ASP A 81 29.30 13.50 11.19
N SER A 82 29.01 12.61 12.14
CA SER A 82 29.96 11.64 12.71
C SER A 82 30.21 10.42 11.82
N GLY A 83 29.54 10.33 10.67
CA GLY A 83 29.70 9.26 9.69
C GLY A 83 28.87 7.99 9.95
N ASN A 84 28.08 7.96 11.02
CA ASN A 84 27.18 6.84 11.35
C ASN A 84 25.83 6.99 10.66
N TYR A 85 25.08 5.91 10.51
CA TYR A 85 23.72 5.97 9.97
C TYR A 85 22.68 6.11 11.08
N SER A 86 21.65 6.92 10.83
CA SER A 86 20.60 7.22 11.81
C SER A 86 19.25 7.48 11.15
N LEU A 87 18.20 6.90 11.73
CA LEU A 87 16.80 7.24 11.45
C LEU A 87 16.33 8.46 12.24
N TRP A 88 16.92 8.70 13.40
CA TRP A 88 16.44 9.70 14.35
C TRP A 88 16.87 11.12 14.00
N THR A 89 18.11 11.26 13.55
CA THR A 89 18.76 12.57 13.37
C THR A 89 19.01 12.91 11.91
N ALA A 90 19.05 11.90 11.03
CA ALA A 90 19.33 12.07 9.61
C ALA A 90 18.39 11.27 8.70
N GLY A 91 17.36 10.64 9.27
CA GLY A 91 16.43 9.78 8.53
C GLY A 91 15.54 10.56 7.57
N HIS A 92 15.03 9.86 6.57
CA HIS A 92 13.98 10.33 5.69
C HIS A 92 12.86 9.29 5.58
N VAL A 93 11.64 9.78 5.34
CA VAL A 93 10.49 8.93 4.99
C VAL A 93 9.80 9.52 3.77
N CYS A 94 9.38 8.68 2.85
CA CYS A 94 8.70 9.05 1.61
C CYS A 94 7.59 8.05 1.27
N LEU A 95 6.78 8.41 0.28
CA LEU A 95 5.74 7.53 -0.28
C LEU A 95 6.13 7.12 -1.68
N TYR A 96 6.05 5.84 -1.98
CA TYR A 96 6.32 5.30 -3.31
C TYR A 96 5.32 5.84 -4.33
N ALA A 97 5.83 6.29 -5.48
CA ALA A 97 5.06 6.95 -6.54
C ALA A 97 5.01 6.15 -7.85
N GLY A 98 5.73 5.03 -7.94
CA GLY A 98 5.70 4.13 -9.09
C GLY A 98 7.06 3.87 -9.73
N PHE A 99 7.06 2.98 -10.71
CA PHE A 99 8.22 2.61 -11.51
C PHE A 99 8.03 3.09 -12.95
N TYR A 100 9.01 3.82 -13.49
CA TYR A 100 8.96 4.30 -14.87
C TYR A 100 10.36 4.38 -15.48
N ASN A 101 10.51 3.89 -16.72
CA ASN A 101 11.76 3.93 -17.48
C ASN A 101 12.96 3.37 -16.68
N GLY A 102 12.77 2.22 -16.03
CA GLY A 102 13.83 1.55 -15.27
C GLY A 102 14.13 2.17 -13.90
N LYS A 103 13.31 3.10 -13.41
CA LYS A 103 13.59 3.88 -12.19
C LYS A 103 12.40 3.91 -11.25
N HIS A 104 12.70 3.84 -9.95
CA HIS A 104 11.74 3.99 -8.87
C HIS A 104 11.55 5.47 -8.49
N TYR A 105 10.30 5.89 -8.36
CA TYR A 105 9.93 7.26 -8.00
C TYR A 105 9.23 7.30 -6.64
N VAL A 106 9.41 8.42 -5.94
CA VAL A 106 8.77 8.70 -4.66
C VAL A 106 8.25 10.13 -4.61
N THR A 107 7.24 10.38 -3.79
CA THR A 107 6.93 11.73 -3.33
C THR A 107 7.69 12.01 -2.03
N HIS A 108 8.36 13.16 -1.97
CA HIS A 108 9.20 13.54 -0.83
C HIS A 108 9.20 15.05 -0.61
N VAL A 109 9.36 15.47 0.64
CA VAL A 109 9.58 16.88 1.01
C VAL A 109 10.95 17.02 1.66
N GLY A 110 11.92 17.48 0.89
CA GLY A 110 13.30 17.72 1.34
C GLY A 110 13.62 19.17 1.68
N ASN A 111 12.76 20.11 1.27
CA ASN A 111 13.04 21.55 1.33
C ASN A 111 11.74 22.37 1.45
N SER A 112 11.85 23.70 1.47
CA SER A 112 10.73 24.64 1.66
C SER A 112 9.84 24.84 0.42
N ARG A 113 10.15 24.22 -0.72
CA ARG A 113 9.37 24.28 -1.96
C ARG A 113 8.14 23.36 -1.94
N GLY A 114 8.07 22.47 -0.95
CA GLY A 114 6.95 21.53 -0.78
C GLY A 114 7.25 20.15 -1.36
N PRO A 115 6.20 19.36 -1.66
CA PRO A 115 6.35 17.99 -2.15
C PRO A 115 6.85 17.94 -3.59
N GLU A 116 7.83 17.08 -3.82
CA GLU A 116 8.50 16.84 -5.10
C GLU A 116 8.42 15.34 -5.44
N ILE A 117 8.26 15.02 -6.72
CA ILE A 117 8.45 13.64 -7.22
C ILE A 117 9.94 13.48 -7.55
N ASN A 118 10.58 12.52 -6.90
CA ASN A 118 12.02 12.28 -7.00
C ASN A 118 12.30 10.83 -7.39
N CYS A 119 13.38 10.59 -8.14
CA CYS A 119 13.92 9.24 -8.28
C CYS A 119 14.57 8.82 -6.96
N ILE A 120 14.36 7.57 -6.53
CA ILE A 120 15.04 7.00 -5.35
C ILE A 120 16.55 7.13 -5.49
N GLU A 121 17.10 6.87 -6.68
CA GLU A 121 18.53 7.01 -6.98
C GLU A 121 19.09 8.42 -6.72
N TYR A 122 18.26 9.47 -6.77
CA TYR A 122 18.72 10.84 -6.48
C TYR A 122 18.65 11.19 -5.00
N LEU A 123 17.86 10.44 -4.24
CA LEU A 123 17.86 10.49 -2.78
C LEU A 123 18.99 9.63 -2.21
N GLU A 124 19.29 8.52 -2.88
CA GLU A 124 20.37 7.61 -2.53
C GLU A 124 21.74 8.13 -2.92
N GLY A 125 22.72 8.00 -2.01
CA GLY A 125 24.14 8.25 -2.32
C GLY A 125 24.54 9.66 -2.80
N GLY A 126 23.60 10.57 -3.03
CA GLY A 126 23.84 11.85 -3.71
C GLY A 126 24.59 12.88 -2.86
N ASP A 127 25.60 13.51 -3.46
CA ASP A 127 26.22 14.75 -2.97
C ASP A 127 25.50 15.98 -3.55
N ALA A 128 24.32 16.25 -3.01
CA ALA A 128 23.69 17.56 -3.18
C ALA A 128 24.14 18.45 -2.03
N SER A 129 25.27 19.14 -2.20
CA SER A 129 25.72 20.22 -1.31
C SER A 129 25.90 19.78 0.15
N GLY A 130 26.58 18.66 0.40
CA GLY A 130 26.94 18.25 1.77
C GLY A 130 25.78 17.72 2.63
N LYS A 131 24.67 17.25 2.03
CA LYS A 131 23.64 16.50 2.76
C LYS A 131 23.75 15.00 2.48
N SER A 132 24.62 14.38 3.28
CA SER A 132 24.73 12.97 3.67
C SER A 132 23.90 11.93 2.91
N SER A 133 24.62 10.95 2.37
CA SER A 133 24.19 9.66 1.83
C SER A 133 22.99 9.09 2.60
N ARG A 134 21.85 8.98 1.92
CA ARG A 134 20.65 8.29 2.40
C ARG A 134 20.57 6.94 1.73
N TYR A 135 20.00 5.96 2.42
CA TYR A 135 19.84 4.61 1.89
C TYR A 135 18.47 4.11 2.29
N VAL A 136 17.76 3.47 1.36
CA VAL A 136 16.51 2.77 1.69
C VAL A 136 16.85 1.64 2.67
N VAL A 137 16.16 1.60 3.80
CA VAL A 137 16.37 0.55 4.82
C VAL A 137 15.16 -0.33 4.99
N SER A 138 13.96 0.17 4.69
CA SER A 138 12.76 -0.65 4.66
C SER A 138 11.64 -0.01 3.84
N ILE A 139 10.77 -0.88 3.32
CA ILE A 139 9.56 -0.49 2.59
C ILE A 139 8.37 -1.27 3.16
N TYR A 140 7.31 -0.53 3.46
CA TYR A 140 6.07 -1.08 4.01
C TYR A 140 4.89 -0.78 3.10
N SER A 141 4.25 -1.83 2.60
CA SER A 141 2.98 -1.72 1.87
C SER A 141 1.82 -1.78 2.86
N LEU A 142 0.96 -0.77 2.88
CA LEU A 142 -0.24 -0.77 3.73
C LEU A 142 -1.36 -1.58 3.06
N GLU A 143 -2.07 -2.39 3.85
CA GLU A 143 -3.19 -3.20 3.37
C GLU A 143 -4.34 -2.32 2.86
N ASN A 144 -4.48 -1.11 3.41
CA ASN A 144 -5.48 -0.11 3.03
C ASN A 144 -5.28 0.42 1.58
N PHE A 145 -4.11 0.22 0.98
CA PHE A 145 -3.85 0.54 -0.43
C PHE A 145 -4.14 -0.61 -1.38
N LYS A 146 -4.34 -1.83 -0.88
CA LYS A 146 -4.69 -2.95 -1.75
C LYS A 146 -6.10 -2.71 -2.29
N GLN A 147 -6.24 -2.82 -3.61
CA GLN A 147 -7.55 -2.73 -4.25
C GLN A 147 -8.48 -3.78 -3.62
N ARG A 148 -9.70 -3.36 -3.29
CA ARG A 148 -10.75 -4.24 -2.80
C ARG A 148 -11.96 -4.10 -3.69
N GLY A 149 -12.68 -5.20 -3.86
CA GLY A 149 -13.86 -5.25 -4.69
C GLY A 149 -14.95 -6.09 -4.04
N ALA A 150 -16.06 -6.27 -4.76
CA ALA A 150 -17.09 -7.20 -4.35
C ALA A 150 -17.68 -7.85 -5.60
N ILE A 151 -18.08 -9.11 -5.46
CA ILE A 151 -18.76 -9.83 -6.53
C ILE A 151 -20.27 -9.71 -6.31
N GLU A 152 -20.97 -9.27 -7.35
CA GLU A 152 -22.42 -9.14 -7.39
C GLU A 152 -23.03 -10.15 -8.36
N VAL A 153 -23.99 -10.94 -7.89
CA VAL A 153 -24.67 -11.96 -8.69
C VAL A 153 -26.14 -11.61 -8.83
N ASN A 154 -26.66 -11.73 -10.06
CA ASN A 154 -28.08 -11.61 -10.38
C ASN A 154 -28.56 -12.93 -10.99
N LYS A 155 -29.27 -13.75 -10.21
CA LYS A 155 -29.77 -15.05 -10.64
C LYS A 155 -31.22 -15.01 -11.11
N SER A 156 -31.43 -15.45 -12.35
CA SER A 156 -32.75 -15.70 -12.91
C SER A 156 -32.83 -17.05 -13.63
N THR A 157 -34.05 -17.45 -13.98
CA THR A 157 -34.33 -18.46 -15.01
C THR A 157 -34.01 -17.91 -16.40
N GLU A 158 -34.03 -18.77 -17.42
CA GLU A 158 -33.89 -18.39 -18.83
C GLU A 158 -34.95 -17.37 -19.26
N ASP A 159 -36.19 -17.54 -18.79
CA ASP A 159 -37.29 -16.60 -19.02
C ASP A 159 -37.22 -15.30 -18.19
N GLY A 160 -36.11 -15.06 -17.47
CA GLY A 160 -35.88 -13.82 -16.71
C GLY A 160 -36.52 -13.76 -15.31
N LYS A 161 -37.22 -14.81 -14.85
CA LYS A 161 -37.78 -14.87 -13.49
C LYS A 161 -36.66 -14.91 -12.45
N LYS A 162 -36.70 -14.01 -11.46
CA LYS A 162 -35.68 -13.91 -10.41
C LYS A 162 -35.76 -15.08 -9.41
N LEU A 163 -34.60 -15.59 -8.99
CA LEU A 163 -34.49 -16.77 -8.12
C LEU A 163 -33.84 -16.42 -6.77
N SER A 164 -34.60 -16.56 -5.68
CA SER A 164 -34.13 -16.41 -4.30
C SER A 164 -33.58 -17.71 -3.71
N GLY A 165 -32.66 -17.60 -2.76
CA GLY A 165 -32.14 -18.74 -1.99
C GLY A 165 -30.90 -19.41 -2.60
N ALA A 166 -30.43 -18.97 -3.77
CA ALA A 166 -29.24 -19.53 -4.41
C ALA A 166 -27.96 -19.08 -3.70
N VAL A 167 -27.01 -20.00 -3.52
CA VAL A 167 -25.70 -19.74 -2.91
C VAL A 167 -24.62 -20.07 -3.94
N PHE A 168 -23.63 -19.19 -4.04
CA PHE A 168 -22.48 -19.31 -4.94
C PHE A 168 -21.19 -19.28 -4.13
N VAL A 169 -20.11 -19.78 -4.72
CA VAL A 169 -18.77 -19.74 -4.15
C VAL A 169 -17.82 -19.26 -5.25
N ALA A 170 -17.16 -18.12 -5.01
CA ALA A 170 -16.03 -17.70 -5.82
C ALA A 170 -14.74 -18.26 -5.20
N THR A 171 -13.83 -18.77 -6.01
CA THR A 171 -12.52 -19.28 -5.57
C THR A 171 -11.44 -18.40 -6.18
N ASN A 172 -10.52 -17.89 -5.37
CA ASN A 172 -9.33 -17.19 -5.85
C ASN A 172 -8.41 -18.21 -6.53
N ASP A 173 -8.05 -17.98 -7.79
CA ASP A 173 -7.32 -18.96 -8.59
C ASP A 173 -5.86 -19.10 -8.15
N ASP A 174 -5.28 -18.04 -7.58
CA ASP A 174 -3.89 -18.02 -7.11
C ASP A 174 -3.74 -18.65 -5.72
N THR A 175 -4.67 -18.36 -4.81
CA THR A 175 -4.58 -18.76 -3.39
C THR A 175 -5.46 -19.94 -3.02
N GLY A 176 -6.48 -20.24 -3.82
CA GLY A 176 -7.52 -21.21 -3.50
C GLY A 176 -8.53 -20.74 -2.44
N GLU A 177 -8.46 -19.49 -1.99
CA GLU A 177 -9.39 -18.94 -1.00
C GLU A 177 -10.83 -18.89 -1.55
N GLN A 178 -11.81 -19.26 -0.72
CA GLN A 178 -13.22 -19.34 -1.14
C GLN A 178 -14.09 -18.27 -0.48
N PHE A 179 -14.87 -17.56 -1.30
CA PHE A 179 -15.77 -16.50 -0.90
C PHE A 179 -17.21 -16.89 -1.20
N LYS A 180 -18.03 -17.01 -0.14
CA LYS A 180 -19.45 -17.33 -0.27
C LYS A 180 -20.25 -16.10 -0.71
N ILE A 181 -21.10 -16.27 -1.73
CA ILE A 181 -22.02 -15.24 -2.24
C ILE A 181 -23.46 -15.72 -2.05
N GLY A 182 -24.25 -14.95 -1.29
CA GLY A 182 -25.67 -15.22 -1.05
C GLY A 182 -25.98 -15.80 0.34
N PRO A 183 -27.22 -16.26 0.58
CA PRO A 183 -28.25 -16.58 -0.42
C PRO A 183 -28.79 -15.38 -1.20
N THR A 184 -29.21 -15.58 -2.45
CA THR A 184 -29.88 -14.54 -3.24
C THR A 184 -31.21 -14.11 -2.61
N ASN A 185 -31.49 -12.81 -2.64
CA ASN A 185 -32.74 -12.25 -2.13
C ASN A 185 -33.92 -12.46 -3.10
N SER A 186 -35.11 -11.92 -2.77
CA SER A 186 -36.32 -12.01 -3.61
C SER A 186 -36.19 -11.39 -5.01
N LYS A 187 -35.19 -10.53 -5.25
CA LYS A 187 -34.87 -9.97 -6.57
C LYS A 187 -33.83 -10.80 -7.33
N GLY A 188 -33.44 -11.96 -6.79
CA GLY A 188 -32.39 -12.80 -7.35
C GLY A 188 -30.98 -12.25 -7.15
N TYR A 189 -30.80 -11.27 -6.27
CA TYR A 189 -29.54 -10.57 -6.10
C TYR A 189 -28.77 -11.05 -4.86
N ALA A 190 -27.45 -11.20 -4.97
CA ALA A 190 -26.52 -11.41 -3.87
C ALA A 190 -25.23 -10.62 -4.10
N LYS A 191 -24.54 -10.25 -3.01
CA LYS A 191 -23.25 -9.56 -3.03
C LYS A 191 -22.35 -10.09 -1.93
N THR A 192 -21.05 -10.17 -2.17
CA THR A 192 -20.04 -10.48 -1.14
C THR A 192 -19.77 -9.28 -0.23
N GLY A 193 -19.04 -9.51 0.88
CA GLY A 193 -18.31 -8.42 1.52
C GLY A 193 -17.14 -7.93 0.66
N ASP A 194 -16.36 -6.99 1.19
CA ASP A 194 -15.14 -6.50 0.53
C ASP A 194 -14.08 -7.62 0.42
N MET A 195 -13.79 -7.99 -0.81
CA MET A 195 -12.81 -9.01 -1.19
C MET A 195 -11.48 -8.36 -1.58
N PRO A 196 -10.34 -9.03 -1.32
CA PRO A 196 -9.05 -8.61 -1.86
C PRO A 196 -9.06 -8.67 -3.39
N TYR A 197 -8.22 -7.84 -4.02
CA TYR A 197 -7.93 -7.94 -5.45
C TYR A 197 -7.33 -9.31 -5.82
N GLY A 198 -7.74 -9.85 -6.95
CA GLY A 198 -7.23 -11.12 -7.49
C GLY A 198 -8.21 -11.73 -8.49
N ASP A 199 -7.70 -12.68 -9.28
CA ASP A 199 -8.52 -13.45 -10.22
C ASP A 199 -9.32 -14.51 -9.46
N CYS A 200 -10.62 -14.63 -9.77
CA CYS A 200 -11.51 -15.57 -9.12
C CYS A 200 -12.43 -16.25 -10.13
N ASN A 201 -12.72 -17.53 -9.90
CA ASN A 201 -13.67 -18.33 -10.68
C ASN A 201 -14.84 -18.83 -9.82
N ASP A 202 -16.07 -18.76 -10.32
CA ASP A 202 -17.29 -19.20 -9.62
C ASP A 202 -17.80 -20.58 -10.04
N GLY A 203 -17.10 -21.24 -10.98
CA GLY A 203 -17.43 -22.58 -11.47
C GLY A 203 -18.72 -22.68 -12.30
N ILE A 204 -19.37 -21.56 -12.63
CA ILE A 204 -20.63 -21.52 -13.39
C ILE A 204 -20.43 -20.89 -14.77
N ASN A 205 -19.51 -19.93 -14.89
CA ASN A 205 -19.05 -19.41 -16.18
C ASN A 205 -17.54 -19.22 -16.13
N SER A 206 -16.80 -19.90 -17.01
CA SER A 206 -15.36 -19.69 -17.21
C SER A 206 -14.99 -18.28 -17.70
N GLU A 207 -15.96 -17.39 -17.88
CA GLU A 207 -15.82 -16.04 -18.42
C GLU A 207 -16.48 -14.94 -17.57
N GLN A 208 -16.96 -15.23 -16.35
CA GLN A 208 -17.20 -14.15 -15.38
C GLN A 208 -15.86 -13.67 -14.83
N ASN A 209 -15.09 -13.05 -15.72
CA ASN A 209 -14.00 -12.16 -15.38
C ASN A 209 -14.56 -11.19 -14.35
N CYS A 210 -14.14 -11.35 -13.10
CA CYS A 210 -14.11 -10.26 -12.15
C CYS A 210 -13.48 -9.11 -12.94
N ARG A 211 -14.25 -8.06 -13.24
CA ARG A 211 -13.75 -6.99 -14.11
C ARG A 211 -12.41 -6.55 -13.53
N LYS A 212 -11.37 -6.55 -14.36
CA LYS A 212 -10.12 -5.85 -14.08
C LYS A 212 -10.51 -4.44 -13.64
N TRP A 213 -10.46 -4.17 -12.34
CA TRP A 213 -10.58 -2.83 -11.79
C TRP A 213 -9.18 -2.34 -11.46
#